data_AF-N6YNF0-F1
#
_entry.id   AF-N6YNF0-F1
#
_cell.length_a   1.000
_cell.length_b   1.000
_cell.length_c   1.000
_cell.angle_alpha   90.00
_cell.angle_beta   90.00
_cell.angle_gamma   90.00
#
_symmetry.space_group_name_H-M   'P 1'
#
loop_
_entity.id
_entity.type
_entity.pdbx_description
1 polymer ?
#
loop_
_entity_poly.entity_id
_entity_poly.type
_entity_poly.pdbx_seq_one_letter_code
_entity_poly.pdbx_strand_id
1 'polypeptide(L)' 'MAILVIAEHDNQSIKAATLNTVSAAAKLGGDVHV' A
#
# COMPACT_ATOMS: atom_id res chain seq x y z
N MET A 1 14.54 3.88 -5.59
CA MET A 1 14.13 2.47 -5.36
C MET A 1 12.63 2.48 -5.20
N ALA A 2 11.89 1.67 -5.96
CA ALA A 2 10.44 1.67 -5.95
C ALA A 2 9.90 0.57 -5.01
N ILE A 3 8.82 0.87 -4.29
CA ILE A 3 8.12 -0.04 -3.39
C ILE A 3 6.79 -0.40 -4.07
N LEU A 4 6.60 -1.68 -4.34
CA LEU A 4 5.33 -2.22 -4.84
C LEU A 4 4.47 -2.68 -3.65
N VAL A 5 3.34 -2.04 -3.46
CA VAL A 5 2.29 -2.46 -2.53
C VAL A 5 1.21 -3.16 -3.34
N ILE A 6 0.73 -4.32 -2.87
CA ILE A 6 -0.42 -4.98 -3.48
C ILE A 6 -1.65 -4.60 -2.67
N ALA A 7 -2.63 -3.97 -3.30
CA ALA A 7 -3.88 -3.60 -2.65
C ALA A 7 -4.74 -4.84 -2.34
N GLU A 8 -5.12 -5.01 -1.08
CA GLU A 8 -6.12 -5.99 -0.67
C GLU A 8 -7.52 -5.36 -0.76
N HIS A 9 -8.46 -6.09 -1.36
CA HIS A 9 -9.85 -5.67 -1.53
C HIS A 9 -10.82 -6.86 -1.42
N ASP A 10 -12.10 -6.56 -1.31
CA ASP A 10 -13.19 -7.55 -1.23
C ASP A 10 -14.27 -7.37 -2.30
N ASN A 11 -13.92 -6.68 -3.40
CA ASN A 11 -14.80 -6.37 -4.54
C ASN A 11 -15.94 -5.37 -4.21
N GLN A 12 -15.95 -4.83 -3.00
CA GLN A 12 -16.76 -3.68 -2.62
C GLN A 12 -15.87 -2.53 -2.15
N SER A 13 -14.78 -2.85 -1.45
CA SER A 13 -13.91 -1.88 -0.80
C SER A 13 -12.45 -2.31 -0.80
N ILE A 14 -11.57 -1.32 -0.67
CA ILE A 14 -10.17 -1.53 -0.33
C ILE A 14 -10.08 -1.73 1.19
N LYS A 15 -9.41 -2.80 1.62
CA LYS A 15 -9.30 -3.10 3.05
C LYS A 15 -8.30 -2.18 3.74
N ALA A 16 -8.50 -1.96 5.05
CA ALA A 16 -7.62 -1.14 5.88
C ALA A 16 -6.15 -1.61 5.88
N ALA A 17 -5.91 -2.89 5.61
CA ALA A 17 -4.58 -3.45 5.42
C ALA A 17 -3.77 -2.70 4.35
N THR A 18 -4.40 -2.32 3.22
CA THR A 18 -3.75 -1.57 2.15
C THR A 18 -3.22 -0.22 2.62
N LEU A 19 -4.02 0.53 3.39
CA LEU A 19 -3.63 1.84 3.93
C LEU A 19 -2.47 1.74 4.94
N ASN A 20 -2.48 0.70 5.77
CA ASN A 20 -1.40 0.42 6.71
C ASN A 20 -0.09 0.12 5.97
N THR A 21 -0.16 -0.70 4.92
CA THR A 21 1.00 -1.06 4.10
C THR A 21 1.55 0.14 3.34
N VAL A 22 0.69 0.98 2.74
CA VAL A 22 1.12 2.23 2.08
C VAL A 22 1.79 3.17 3.08
N SER A 23 1.24 3.31 4.30
CA SER A 23 1.83 4.16 5.34
C SER A 23 3.21 3.66 5.79
N ALA A 24 3.39 2.34 5.87
CA ALA A 24 4.70 1.74 6.15
C ALA A 24 5.69 1.97 4.99
N ALA A 25 5.25 1.77 3.75
CA ALA A 25 6.05 2.00 2.55
C ALA A 25 6.53 3.47 2.45
N ALA A 26 5.64 4.42 2.72
CA ALA A 26 5.97 5.84 2.71
C ALA A 26 7.09 6.18 3.73
N LYS A 27 7.10 5.54 4.90
CA LYS A 27 8.15 5.73 5.92
C LYS A 27 9.52 5.19 5.50
N LEU A 28 9.58 4.28 4.52
CA LEU A 28 10.84 3.76 3.98
C LEU A 28 11.51 4.73 2.99
N GLY A 29 10.82 5.82 2.59
CA GLY A 29 11.43 6.90 1.81
C GLY A 29 11.71 6.57 0.33
N GLY A 30 10.99 5.61 -0.26
CA GLY A 30 11.03 5.29 -1.69
C GLY A 30 9.73 5.63 -2.42
N ASP A 31 9.75 5.59 -3.75
CA ASP A 31 8.56 5.80 -4.58
C ASP A 31 7.56 4.65 -4.36
N VAL A 32 6.31 4.96 -4.02
CA VAL A 32 5.28 3.95 -3.75
C VAL A 32 4.38 3.78 -4.96
N HIS A 33 4.25 2.53 -5.43
CA HIS A 33 3.23 2.10 -6.39
C HIS A 33 2.26 1.12 -5.70
N VAL A 34 0.98 1.18 -6.06
CA VAL A 34 -0.12 0.38 -5.48
C VAL A 34 -0.91 -0.30 -6.59
#